data_AF-A0A1F2PCM1-F1
#
_entry.id   AF-A0A1F2PCM1-F1
#
_cell.length_a   1.000
_cell.length_b   1.000
_cell.length_c   1.000
_cell.angle_alpha   90.00
_cell.angle_beta   90.00
_cell.angle_gamma   90.00
#
_symmetry.space_group_name_H-M   'P 1'
#
loop_
_entity.id
_entity.type
_entity.pdbx_description
1 polymer ?
#
loop_
_entity_poly.entity_id
_entity_poly.type
_entity_poly.pdbx_seq_one_letter_code
_entity_poly.pdbx_strand_id
1 'polypeptide(L)'
;MIDEIKKRLPIKNALAFRWVFDEARSLSEIEERFEGYYYITKPRKDILVTSAFLKPYVICVIIQRSENGGDLLVIQTFAGRYPYEKVLGGAYFYATRAGIRIIEEEDSLL
;
A
#
# COMPACT_ATOMS: atom_id res chain seq x y z
N MET A 1 -19.18 -5.28 23.92
CA MET A 1 -18.99 -3.82 23.80
C MET A 1 -17.74 -3.47 22.99
N ILE A 2 -16.54 -3.94 23.37
CA ILE A 2 -15.29 -3.67 22.62
C ILE A 2 -15.35 -4.20 21.17
N ASP A 3 -15.86 -5.41 20.95
CA ASP A 3 -15.94 -6.00 19.59
C ASP A 3 -16.93 -5.30 18.67
N GLU A 4 -17.97 -4.69 19.24
CA GLU A 4 -18.97 -3.94 18.48
C GLU A 4 -18.45 -2.56 18.07
N ILE A 5 -17.63 -1.94 18.93
CA ILE A 5 -16.88 -0.72 18.61
C ILE A 5 -15.81 -1.01 17.55
N LYS A 6 -15.07 -2.13 17.67
CA LYS A 6 -14.07 -2.55 16.67
C LYS A 6 -14.66 -2.72 15.26
N LYS A 7 -15.91 -3.17 15.14
CA LYS A 7 -16.61 -3.27 13.85
C LYS A 7 -16.90 -1.92 13.19
N ARG A 8 -16.89 -0.82 13.96
CA ARG A 8 -17.15 0.55 13.50
C ARG A 8 -15.89 1.41 13.37
N LEU A 9 -14.71 0.87 13.73
CA LEU A 9 -13.45 1.61 13.60
C LEU A 9 -13.15 1.86 12.11
N PRO A 10 -12.69 3.07 11.75
CA PRO A 10 -12.51 3.48 10.36
C PRO A 10 -11.40 2.69 9.64
N ILE A 11 -10.44 2.15 10.41
CA ILE A 11 -9.29 1.38 9.94
C ILE A 11 -9.27 0.07 10.70
N LYS A 12 -9.19 -1.05 9.98
CA LYS A 12 -9.10 -2.39 10.56
C LYS A 12 -7.66 -2.81 10.81
N ASN A 13 -6.82 -2.60 9.81
CA ASN A 13 -5.41 -2.92 9.81
C ASN A 13 -4.65 -1.85 9.05
N ALA A 14 -3.43 -1.55 9.50
CA ALA A 14 -2.47 -0.74 8.78
C ALA A 14 -1.14 -1.49 8.79
N LEU A 15 -0.56 -1.69 7.62
CA LEU A 15 0.75 -2.29 7.43
C LEU A 15 1.69 -1.24 6.86
N ALA A 16 2.94 -1.28 7.26
CA ALA A 16 3.99 -0.43 6.72
C ALA A 16 5.14 -1.32 6.26
N PHE A 17 5.65 -1.02 5.07
CA PHE A 17 6.76 -1.75 4.46
C PHE A 17 7.78 -0.76 3.93
N ARG A 18 9.05 -1.13 4.00
CA ARG A 18 10.06 -0.53 3.14
C ARG A 18 10.02 -1.17 1.77
N TRP A 19 10.27 -0.37 0.75
CA TRP A 19 10.39 -0.86 -0.62
C TRP A 19 11.52 -0.17 -1.36
N VAL A 20 12.00 -0.85 -2.39
CA VAL A 20 12.94 -0.32 -3.39
C VAL A 20 12.39 -0.49 -4.79
N PHE A 21 12.80 0.39 -5.69
CA PHE A 21 12.52 0.25 -7.12
C PHE A 21 13.06 -1.08 -7.64
N ASP A 22 12.29 -1.72 -8.52
CA ASP A 22 12.68 -2.97 -9.18
C ASP A 22 12.57 -2.79 -10.70
N GLU A 23 11.49 -3.30 -11.30
CA GLU A 23 11.22 -3.10 -12.72
C GLU A 23 10.82 -1.65 -13.04
N ALA A 24 10.07 -1.00 -12.15
CA ALA A 24 9.79 0.43 -12.24
C ALA A 24 10.98 1.23 -11.72
N ARG A 25 11.25 2.39 -12.32
CA ARG A 25 12.38 3.28 -11.98
C ARG A 25 11.95 4.66 -11.49
N SER A 26 10.66 4.94 -11.48
CA SER A 26 10.11 6.20 -10.98
C SER A 26 8.67 6.02 -10.53
N LEU A 27 8.14 6.95 -9.70
CA LEU A 27 6.71 6.93 -9.38
C LEU A 27 5.82 7.12 -10.62
N SER A 28 6.28 7.85 -11.65
CA SER A 28 5.53 7.99 -12.89
C SER A 28 5.36 6.65 -13.60
N GLU A 29 6.39 5.80 -13.62
CA GLU A 29 6.27 4.45 -14.18
C GLU A 29 5.34 3.55 -13.34
N ILE A 30 5.31 3.73 -12.01
CA ILE A 30 4.33 3.03 -11.16
C ILE A 30 2.91 3.49 -11.50
N GLU A 31 2.71 4.80 -11.70
CA GLU A 31 1.44 5.40 -12.09
C GLU A 31 0.95 4.82 -13.43
N GLU A 32 1.82 4.74 -14.44
CA GLU A 32 1.54 4.11 -15.75
C GLU A 32 1.19 2.61 -15.62
N ARG A 33 1.93 1.85 -14.81
CA ARG A 33 1.65 0.42 -14.55
C ARG A 33 0.28 0.19 -13.92
N PHE A 34 -0.22 1.16 -13.18
CA PHE A 34 -1.51 1.09 -12.48
C PHE A 34 -2.67 1.72 -13.25
N GLU A 35 -2.39 2.39 -14.36
CA GLU A 35 -3.41 3.02 -15.19
C GLU A 35 -4.48 2.00 -15.61
N GLY A 36 -5.76 2.38 -15.46
CA GLY A 36 -6.91 1.53 -15.76
C GLY A 36 -7.20 0.41 -14.73
N TYR A 37 -6.26 0.06 -13.85
CA TYR A 37 -6.45 -0.95 -12.81
C TYR A 37 -6.80 -0.38 -11.44
N TYR A 38 -6.27 0.82 -11.13
CA TYR A 38 -6.47 1.48 -9.85
C TYR A 38 -6.94 2.93 -10.04
N TYR A 39 -7.73 3.40 -9.07
CA TYR A 39 -7.93 4.83 -8.86
C TYR A 39 -6.66 5.37 -8.19
N ILE A 40 -6.10 6.44 -8.75
CA ILE A 40 -4.83 7.03 -8.31
C ILE A 40 -5.05 8.50 -7.99
N THR A 41 -4.46 8.96 -6.89
CA THR A 41 -4.33 10.39 -6.56
C THR A 41 -2.90 10.70 -6.16
N LYS A 42 -2.45 11.90 -6.52
CA LYS A 42 -1.06 12.35 -6.33
C LYS A 42 -1.04 13.63 -5.49
N PRO A 43 -1.13 13.53 -4.15
CA PRO A 43 -1.18 14.71 -3.29
C PRO A 43 0.14 15.49 -3.28
N ARG A 44 1.25 14.83 -3.63
CA ARG A 44 2.60 15.41 -3.74
C ARG A 44 3.41 14.63 -4.78
N LYS A 45 4.47 15.23 -5.32
CA LYS A 45 5.30 14.63 -6.39
C LYS A 45 5.91 13.26 -6.04
N ASP A 46 6.13 13.00 -4.75
CA ASP A 46 6.74 11.81 -4.17
C ASP A 46 5.71 10.89 -3.48
N ILE A 47 4.41 11.15 -3.66
CA ILE A 47 3.34 10.35 -3.04
C ILE A 47 2.34 9.91 -4.10
N LEU A 48 2.09 8.59 -4.17
CA LEU A 48 0.95 8.01 -4.86
C LEU A 48 0.01 7.37 -3.85
N VAL A 49 -1.27 7.72 -3.91
CA VAL A 49 -2.33 7.05 -3.14
C VAL A 49 -3.22 6.32 -4.13
N THR A 50 -3.41 5.02 -3.90
CA THR A 50 -4.16 4.16 -4.81
C THR A 50 -5.22 3.35 -4.07
N SER A 51 -6.28 3.00 -4.80
CA SER A 51 -7.34 2.10 -4.35
C SER A 51 -7.99 1.43 -5.56
N ALA A 52 -8.71 0.34 -5.34
CA ALA A 52 -9.67 -0.16 -6.33
C ALA A 52 -10.82 0.85 -6.56
N PHE A 53 -11.33 0.94 -7.79
CA PHE A 53 -12.39 1.88 -8.18
C PHE A 53 -13.73 1.64 -7.47
N LEU A 54 -14.19 0.40 -7.43
CA LEU A 54 -15.56 0.07 -7.00
C LEU A 54 -15.67 -0.25 -5.51
N LYS A 55 -14.62 -0.82 -4.92
CA LYS A 55 -14.62 -1.32 -3.54
C LYS A 55 -13.28 -0.96 -2.89
N PRO A 56 -13.15 0.24 -2.30
CA PRO A 56 -11.91 0.72 -1.69
C PRO A 56 -11.68 0.06 -0.32
N TYR A 57 -11.57 -1.26 -0.32
CA TYR A 57 -11.34 -2.06 0.89
C TYR A 57 -9.93 -1.89 1.44
N VAL A 58 -8.99 -1.55 0.55
CA VAL A 58 -7.60 -1.31 0.87
C VAL A 58 -7.17 -0.06 0.12
N ILE A 59 -6.53 0.85 0.84
CA ILE A 59 -5.86 2.03 0.30
C ILE A 59 -4.36 1.77 0.42
N CYS A 60 -3.63 1.87 -0.68
CA CYS A 60 -2.18 1.78 -0.69
C CYS A 60 -1.58 3.17 -0.89
N VAL A 61 -0.62 3.55 -0.06
CA VAL A 61 0.11 4.81 -0.16
C VAL A 61 1.58 4.50 -0.40
N ILE A 62 2.09 4.85 -1.58
CA ILE A 62 3.51 4.74 -1.93
C ILE A 62 4.13 6.13 -1.69
N ILE A 63 5.13 6.19 -0.82
CA ILE A 63 5.89 7.41 -0.50
C ILE A 63 7.35 7.16 -0.90
N GLN A 64 7.85 7.89 -1.89
CA GLN A 64 9.26 7.84 -2.25
C GLN A 64 10.06 8.71 -1.25
N ARG A 65 10.98 8.09 -0.50
CA ARG A 65 11.81 8.76 0.51
C ARG A 65 13.23 9.06 0.01
N SER A 66 13.68 8.31 -0.98
CA SER A 66 15.02 8.41 -1.56
C SER A 66 14.98 8.11 -3.06
N GLU A 67 16.13 8.22 -3.73
CA GLU A 67 16.28 7.80 -5.13
C GLU A 67 16.04 6.30 -5.34
N ASN A 68 16.25 5.48 -4.31
CA ASN A 68 16.18 4.02 -4.42
C ASN A 68 14.82 3.44 -3.99
N GLY A 69 14.01 4.18 -3.24
CA GLY A 69 12.77 3.67 -2.69
C GLY A 69 12.15 4.50 -1.58
N GLY A 70 11.35 3.86 -0.73
CA GLY A 70 10.69 4.51 0.40
C GLY A 70 9.72 3.62 1.15
N ASP A 71 8.57 4.19 1.53
CA ASP A 71 7.58 3.52 2.37
C ASP A 71 6.32 3.16 1.57
N LEU A 72 5.77 1.98 1.84
CA LEU A 72 4.47 1.53 1.35
C LEU A 72 3.57 1.33 2.57
N LEU A 73 2.51 2.12 2.66
CA LEU A 73 1.45 1.92 3.64
C LEU A 73 0.29 1.18 2.99
N VAL A 74 -0.22 0.16 3.67
CA VAL A 74 -1.40 -0.60 3.23
C VAL A 74 -2.46 -0.50 4.31
N ILE A 75 -3.52 0.24 4.02
CA ILE A 75 -4.57 0.60 4.99
C ILE A 75 -5.84 -0.13 4.61
N GLN A 76 -6.25 -1.08 5.44
CA GLN A 76 -7.55 -1.73 5.29
C GLN A 76 -8.64 -0.86 5.91
N THR A 77 -9.58 -0.41 5.07
CA THR A 77 -10.71 0.42 5.51
C THR A 77 -11.73 -0.40 6.30
N PHE A 78 -12.61 0.28 7.01
CA PHE A 78 -13.73 -0.35 7.73
C PHE A 78 -14.61 -1.23 6.84
N ALA A 79 -14.73 -0.90 5.55
CA ALA A 79 -15.50 -1.67 4.57
C ALA A 79 -14.80 -2.97 4.14
N GLY A 80 -13.49 -3.08 4.35
CA GLY A 80 -12.69 -4.23 3.96
C GLY A 80 -13.12 -5.52 4.68
N ARG A 81 -13.22 -6.62 3.93
CA ARG A 81 -13.64 -7.94 4.46
C ARG A 81 -12.51 -8.97 4.48
N TYR A 82 -11.32 -8.58 4.08
CA TYR A 82 -10.18 -9.48 4.00
C TYR A 82 -9.62 -9.77 5.40
N PRO A 83 -9.26 -11.04 5.68
CA PRO A 83 -8.47 -11.35 6.87
C PRO A 83 -7.07 -10.73 6.73
N TYR A 84 -6.37 -10.58 7.86
CA TYR A 84 -5.06 -9.93 7.95
C TYR A 84 -4.05 -10.51 6.94
N GLU A 85 -3.97 -11.84 6.88
CA GLU A 85 -3.01 -12.58 6.03
C GLU A 85 -3.25 -12.31 4.55
N LYS A 86 -4.51 -12.07 4.16
CA LYS A 86 -4.87 -11.71 2.79
C LYS A 86 -4.52 -10.26 2.46
N VAL A 87 -4.57 -9.36 3.43
CA VAL A 87 -4.07 -7.98 3.26
C VAL A 87 -2.56 -7.99 3.15
N LEU A 88 -1.88 -8.75 4.01
CA LEU A 88 -0.43 -8.93 4.00
C LEU A 88 0.06 -9.52 2.67
N GLY A 89 -0.45 -10.68 2.26
CA GLY A 89 -0.08 -11.29 0.97
C GLY A 89 -0.46 -10.40 -0.23
N GLY A 90 -1.57 -9.67 -0.13
CA GLY A 90 -1.98 -8.69 -1.11
C GLY A 90 -0.99 -7.53 -1.27
N ALA A 91 -0.29 -7.12 -0.20
CA ALA A 91 0.73 -6.08 -0.26
C ALA A 91 1.91 -6.46 -1.15
N TYR A 92 2.41 -7.69 -1.02
CA TYR A 92 3.49 -8.20 -1.88
C TYR A 92 3.07 -8.28 -3.35
N PHE A 93 1.86 -8.78 -3.62
CA PHE A 93 1.33 -8.83 -4.97
C PHE A 93 1.12 -7.44 -5.59
N TYR A 94 0.66 -6.48 -4.78
CA TYR A 94 0.56 -5.09 -5.17
C TYR A 94 1.93 -4.49 -5.50
N ALA A 95 2.94 -4.75 -4.67
CA ALA A 95 4.32 -4.30 -4.89
C ALA A 95 4.89 -4.84 -6.21
N THR A 96 4.73 -6.15 -6.49
CA THR A 96 5.15 -6.75 -7.77
C THR A 96 4.48 -6.06 -8.95
N ARG A 97 3.16 -5.79 -8.89
CA ARG A 97 2.45 -5.08 -9.96
C ARG A 97 2.93 -3.63 -10.14
N ALA A 98 3.27 -2.95 -9.04
CA ALA A 98 3.90 -1.64 -9.08
C ALA A 98 5.30 -1.67 -9.70
N GLY A 99 5.94 -2.84 -9.86
CA GLY A 99 7.34 -2.92 -10.26
C GLY A 99 8.29 -2.49 -9.15
N ILE A 100 7.90 -2.67 -7.89
CA ILE A 100 8.73 -2.42 -6.70
C ILE A 100 8.88 -3.71 -5.89
N ARG A 101 9.89 -3.75 -5.03
CA ARG A 101 10.13 -4.88 -4.12
C ARG A 101 10.03 -4.41 -2.69
N ILE A 102 9.17 -5.07 -1.91
CA ILE A 102 9.18 -4.94 -0.44
C ILE A 102 10.47 -5.58 0.06
N ILE A 103 11.18 -4.87 0.92
CA ILE A 103 12.35 -5.38 1.62
C ILE A 103 11.98 -5.63 3.08
N GLU A 104 12.46 -6.75 3.62
CA GLU A 104 12.38 -6.99 5.05
C GLU A 104 13.28 -5.96 5.75
N GLU A 105 12.79 -5.35 6.82
CA GLU A 105 13.70 -4.68 7.74
C GLU A 105 14.54 -5.79 8.38
N GLU A 106 15.86 -5.79 8.17
CA GLU A 106 16.74 -6.40 9.16
C GLU A 106 16.38 -5.73 10.47
N ASP A 107 15.87 -6.50 11.43
CA ASP A 107 15.55 -6.07 12.79
C ASP A 107 16.74 -5.27 13.34
N SER A 108 16.72 -3.97 13.10
CA SER A 108 17.70 -3.03 13.62
C SER A 108 17.18 -2.68 15.00
N LEU A 109 17.30 -3.68 15.87
CA LEU A 109 17.39 -3.61 17.33
C LEU A 109 16.64 -2.42 17.95
N LEU A 110 15.44 -2.71 18.46
CA LEU A 110 14.98 -2.07 19.69
C LEU A 110 15.80 -2.60 20.87
#